data_AF-A0A076MHX9-F1
#
_entry.id   AF-A0A076MHX9-F1
#
_cell.length_a   1.000
_cell.length_b   1.000
_cell.length_c   1.000
_cell.angle_alpha   90.00
_cell.angle_beta   90.00
_cell.angle_gamma   90.00
#
_symmetry.space_group_name_H-M   'P 1'
#
loop_
_entity.id
_entity.type
_entity.pdbx_description
1 polymer ?
#
loop_
_entity_poly.entity_id
_entity_poly.type
_entity_poly.pdbx_seq_one_letter_code
_entity_poly.pdbx_strand_id
1 'polypeptide(L)'
;MTYPLYRTGTIAVVDGVAHRVSYAVGDNYVHFPQVRDARPAPFPRQELAGPVPVEMCERVFSVQVYAAYRDHRVMVDAAYDNGTARVLEAEWDHEWATINGFVQENSYEYYKTVDMRDLRDYAERQNDLLFTRWRAARFARPVEGITPHGGWPNGQAAVVSGRPRSGVLETEGGRVAEVSTRAEYLGSSCEVAGITLDGSVGVRYLGSDFERAEADGFRQDADGRWSKTVHIFDLARYHEVHRDLLFDQWRESRDSLAR
;
A
#
# COMPACT_ATOMS: atom_id res chain seq x y z
N MET A 1 -17.43 -18.07 7.28
CA MET A 1 -16.56 -18.14 6.09
C MET A 1 -15.58 -17.01 6.23
N THR A 2 -14.32 -17.34 6.51
CA THR A 2 -13.20 -16.39 6.52
C THR A 2 -12.98 -15.88 5.09
N TYR A 3 -12.70 -14.59 4.93
CA TYR A 3 -12.12 -14.11 3.67
C TYR A 3 -10.66 -14.56 3.61
N PRO A 4 -10.26 -15.43 2.66
CA PRO A 4 -8.99 -16.17 2.76
C PRO A 4 -7.76 -15.33 2.43
N LEU A 5 -7.95 -14.10 1.94
CA LEU A 5 -6.90 -13.27 1.35
C LEU A 5 -6.43 -12.12 2.25
N TYR A 6 -6.94 -12.02 3.48
CA TYR A 6 -6.52 -11.02 4.46
C TYR A 6 -5.05 -11.24 4.87
N ARG A 7 -4.24 -10.17 4.82
CA ARG A 7 -2.86 -10.15 5.30
C ARG A 7 -2.53 -8.80 5.94
N THR A 8 -1.70 -8.84 6.98
CA THR A 8 -1.21 -7.66 7.70
C THR A 8 0.21 -7.87 8.21
N GLY A 9 0.84 -6.76 8.60
CA GLY A 9 2.20 -6.74 9.11
C GLY A 9 3.24 -6.67 7.99
N THR A 10 4.47 -7.10 8.28
CA THR A 10 5.59 -6.95 7.36
C THR A 10 5.77 -8.21 6.51
N ILE A 11 5.94 -8.01 5.20
CA ILE A 11 6.06 -9.05 4.20
C ILE A 11 7.34 -8.83 3.39
N ALA A 12 8.11 -9.90 3.19
CA ALA A 12 9.19 -9.96 2.21
C ALA A 12 8.79 -10.86 1.04
N VAL A 13 9.11 -10.46 -0.18
CA VAL A 13 8.97 -11.31 -1.38
C VAL A 13 10.34 -11.84 -1.75
N VAL A 14 10.47 -13.17 -1.78
CA VAL A 14 11.70 -13.87 -2.14
C VAL A 14 11.33 -14.97 -3.13
N ASP A 15 12.01 -15.00 -4.27
CA ASP A 15 11.75 -15.94 -5.36
C ASP A 15 10.26 -15.98 -5.78
N GLY A 16 9.62 -14.80 -5.87
CA GLY A 16 8.21 -14.63 -6.20
C GLY A 16 7.22 -15.02 -5.10
N VAL A 17 7.67 -15.46 -3.92
CA VAL A 17 6.81 -15.91 -2.83
C VAL A 17 6.78 -14.89 -1.70
N ALA A 18 5.57 -14.54 -1.25
CA ALA A 18 5.37 -13.65 -0.11
C ALA A 18 5.51 -14.38 1.23
N HIS A 19 6.35 -13.85 2.11
CA HIS A 19 6.61 -14.37 3.44
C HIS A 19 6.37 -13.32 4.52
N ARG A 20 5.69 -13.70 5.60
CA ARG A 20 5.60 -12.85 6.79
C ARG A 20 6.95 -12.82 7.50
N VAL A 21 7.45 -11.63 7.80
CA VAL A 21 8.75 -11.40 8.43
C VAL A 21 8.64 -10.29 9.48
N SER A 22 9.69 -10.12 10.30
CA SER A 22 9.96 -8.89 11.02
C SER A 22 11.15 -8.16 10.38
N TYR A 23 11.05 -6.83 10.31
CA TYR A 23 12.06 -5.96 9.73
C TYR A 23 11.92 -4.57 10.35
N ALA A 24 13.02 -3.99 10.82
CA ALA A 24 13.07 -2.60 11.22
C ALA A 24 13.59 -1.75 10.05
N VAL A 25 12.99 -0.58 9.84
CA VAL A 25 13.35 0.30 8.71
C VAL A 25 14.81 0.73 8.85
N GLY A 26 15.62 0.39 7.85
CA GLY A 26 17.06 0.70 7.82
C GLY A 26 17.97 -0.50 8.12
N ASP A 27 17.40 -1.62 8.57
CA ASP A 27 18.17 -2.85 8.76
C ASP A 27 18.64 -3.45 7.43
N ASN A 28 19.66 -4.30 7.52
CA ASN A 28 20.19 -5.02 6.37
C ASN A 28 19.56 -6.41 6.18
N TYR A 29 18.75 -6.86 7.13
CA TYR A 29 18.20 -8.22 7.12
C TYR A 29 16.73 -8.24 7.50
N VAL A 30 15.97 -9.12 6.87
CA VAL A 30 14.63 -9.54 7.33
C VAL A 30 14.74 -10.81 8.16
N HIS A 31 13.86 -10.93 9.15
CA HIS A 31 13.84 -12.08 10.05
C HIS A 31 12.54 -12.86 9.88
N PHE A 32 12.66 -14.15 9.61
CA PHE A 32 11.52 -15.05 9.50
C PHE A 32 11.08 -15.49 10.90
N PRO A 33 9.77 -15.68 11.13
CA PRO A 33 9.30 -16.26 12.37
C PRO A 33 9.92 -17.65 12.56
N GLN A 34 10.38 -17.93 13.78
CA GLN A 34 10.96 -19.24 14.11
C GLN A 34 9.90 -20.33 13.92
N VAL A 35 10.15 -21.25 12.99
CA VAL A 35 9.28 -22.42 12.78
C VAL A 35 9.48 -23.36 13.96
N ARG A 36 8.49 -23.45 14.86
CA ARG A 36 8.55 -24.32 16.05
C ARG A 36 8.38 -25.81 15.73
N ASP A 37 7.79 -26.15 14.59
CA ASP A 37 7.54 -27.54 14.18
C ASP A 37 8.13 -27.83 12.80
N ALA A 38 9.15 -28.71 12.77
CA ALA A 38 9.98 -29.05 11.62
C ALA A 38 9.25 -29.87 10.54
N ARG A 39 8.21 -29.32 9.91
CA ARG A 39 7.81 -29.77 8.57
C ARG A 39 8.71 -29.08 7.55
N PRO A 40 9.25 -29.80 6.55
CA PRO A 40 9.99 -29.16 5.47
C PRO A 40 9.05 -28.21 4.72
N ALA A 41 9.15 -26.92 5.02
CA ALA A 41 8.52 -25.88 4.24
C ALA A 41 9.40 -25.61 3.01
N PRO A 42 8.80 -25.37 1.83
CA PRO A 42 9.57 -25.06 0.63
C PRO A 42 10.40 -23.77 0.76
N PHE A 43 10.02 -22.85 1.66
CA PHE A 43 10.80 -21.68 2.05
C PHE A 43 10.45 -21.17 3.47
N PRO A 44 11.40 -20.57 4.20
CA PRO A 44 12.84 -20.57 3.93
C PRO A 44 13.39 -22.00 3.93
N ARG A 45 14.32 -22.30 3.00
CA ARG A 45 15.09 -23.55 3.05
C ARG A 45 15.64 -23.70 4.48
N GLN A 46 15.77 -24.91 5.02
CA GLN A 46 16.32 -25.11 6.38
C GLN A 46 17.71 -24.44 6.57
N GLU A 47 18.44 -24.20 5.49
CA GLU A 47 19.71 -23.45 5.43
C GLU A 47 19.56 -21.92 5.57
N LEU A 48 18.36 -21.38 5.35
CA LEU A 48 17.95 -19.98 5.55
C LEU A 48 17.18 -19.79 6.87
N ALA A 49 17.36 -20.68 7.86
CA ALA A 49 16.79 -20.52 9.21
C ALA A 49 17.36 -19.32 10.01
N GLY A 50 18.05 -18.41 9.33
CA GLY A 50 18.64 -17.18 9.85
C GLY A 50 18.14 -15.93 9.10
N PRO A 51 18.66 -14.75 9.48
CA PRO A 51 18.34 -13.49 8.80
C PRO A 51 18.66 -13.53 7.30
N VAL A 52 17.75 -13.04 6.46
CA VAL A 52 17.94 -12.94 5.00
C VAL A 52 18.28 -11.49 4.63
N PRO A 53 19.36 -11.24 3.87
CA PRO A 53 19.70 -9.89 3.42
C PRO A 53 18.56 -9.25 2.62
N VAL A 54 18.28 -7.97 2.85
CA VAL A 54 17.22 -7.26 2.10
C VAL A 54 17.49 -7.17 0.60
N GLU A 55 18.75 -7.28 0.18
CA GLU A 55 19.17 -7.29 -1.22
C GLU A 55 18.78 -8.58 -1.95
N MET A 56 18.50 -9.65 -1.20
CA MET A 56 17.95 -10.90 -1.75
C MET A 56 16.41 -10.85 -1.84
N CYS A 57 15.78 -9.84 -1.24
CA CYS A 57 14.34 -9.67 -1.31
C CYS A 57 13.99 -8.84 -2.55
N GLU A 58 13.02 -9.30 -3.32
CA GLU A 58 12.44 -8.51 -4.42
C GLU A 58 11.76 -7.26 -3.85
N ARG A 59 11.06 -7.43 -2.71
CA ARG A 59 10.31 -6.38 -2.01
C ARG A 59 10.31 -6.66 -0.51
N VAL A 60 10.31 -5.61 0.30
CA VAL A 60 9.95 -5.68 1.72
C VAL A 60 8.98 -4.54 2.01
N PHE A 61 7.77 -4.87 2.44
CA PHE A 61 6.69 -3.90 2.63
C PHE A 61 5.85 -4.21 3.87
N SER A 62 5.28 -3.16 4.47
CA SER A 62 4.25 -3.32 5.50
C SER A 62 2.87 -3.24 4.88
N VAL A 63 1.97 -4.14 5.27
CA VAL A 63 0.57 -4.16 4.82
C VAL A 63 -0.35 -3.65 5.92
N GLN A 64 -1.18 -2.68 5.55
CA GLN A 64 -2.37 -2.27 6.29
C GLN A 64 -3.58 -2.42 5.38
N VAL A 65 -4.68 -2.94 5.92
CA VAL A 65 -5.91 -3.16 5.16
C VAL A 65 -6.91 -2.05 5.50
N TYR A 66 -7.49 -1.44 4.49
CA TYR A 66 -8.53 -0.45 4.61
C TYR A 66 -9.79 -0.90 3.88
N ALA A 67 -10.93 -0.43 4.36
CA ALA A 67 -12.23 -0.62 3.73
C ALA A 67 -13.12 0.58 4.09
N ALA A 68 -14.30 0.66 3.47
CA ALA A 68 -15.38 1.53 3.90
C ALA A 68 -16.42 0.73 4.71
N TYR A 69 -16.86 1.30 5.83
CA TYR A 69 -17.99 0.82 6.63
C TYR A 69 -18.97 1.98 6.79
N ARG A 70 -20.17 1.84 6.22
CA ARG A 70 -21.19 2.92 6.18
C ARG A 70 -20.61 4.24 5.66
N ASP A 71 -19.94 4.17 4.51
CA ASP A 71 -19.33 5.30 3.81
C ASP A 71 -18.16 6.01 4.52
N HIS A 72 -17.70 5.50 5.66
CA HIS A 72 -16.51 5.99 6.35
C HIS A 72 -15.35 4.99 6.24
N ARG A 73 -14.14 5.53 6.11
CA ARG A 73 -12.94 4.71 6.04
C ARG A 73 -12.61 4.08 7.39
N VAL A 74 -12.38 2.78 7.38
CA VAL A 74 -11.92 2.00 8.52
C VAL A 74 -10.66 1.22 8.15
N MET A 75 -9.82 0.94 9.15
CA MET A 75 -8.70 0.01 9.04
C MET A 75 -9.12 -1.36 9.56
N VAL A 76 -8.88 -2.43 8.80
CA VAL A 76 -9.16 -3.81 9.22
C VAL A 76 -7.98 -4.33 10.05
N ASP A 77 -8.14 -4.28 11.37
CA ASP A 77 -7.13 -4.69 12.36
C ASP A 77 -6.96 -6.21 12.43
N ALA A 78 -8.08 -6.95 12.35
CA ALA A 78 -8.09 -8.42 12.34
C ALA A 78 -9.28 -8.95 11.55
N ALA A 79 -9.11 -10.12 10.93
CA ALA A 79 -10.20 -10.91 10.35
C ALA A 79 -10.30 -12.26 11.05
N TYR A 80 -11.52 -12.72 11.31
CA TYR A 80 -11.79 -13.92 12.12
C TYR A 80 -12.51 -15.00 11.30
N ASP A 81 -12.39 -16.26 11.75
CA ASP A 81 -12.89 -17.40 10.99
C ASP A 81 -14.42 -17.50 10.90
N ASN A 82 -15.10 -16.87 11.85
CA ASN A 82 -16.56 -16.71 11.84
C ASN A 82 -17.04 -15.76 10.72
N GLY A 83 -16.14 -15.05 10.02
CA GLY A 83 -16.47 -14.10 8.97
C GLY A 83 -16.66 -12.66 9.47
N THR A 84 -16.34 -12.37 10.73
CA THR A 84 -16.28 -11.00 11.24
C THR A 84 -14.87 -10.43 11.14
N ALA A 85 -14.78 -9.11 11.19
CA ALA A 85 -13.52 -8.40 11.27
C ALA A 85 -13.56 -7.39 12.43
N ARG A 86 -12.41 -7.23 13.10
CA ARG A 86 -12.17 -6.11 13.98
C ARG A 86 -11.68 -4.94 13.12
N VAL A 87 -12.38 -3.83 13.21
CA VAL A 87 -12.08 -2.60 12.48
C VAL A 87 -11.80 -1.45 13.44
N LEU A 88 -10.87 -0.60 13.04
CA LEU A 88 -10.49 0.65 13.70
C LEU A 88 -11.00 1.82 12.86
N GLU A 89 -11.58 2.83 13.50
CA GLU A 89 -11.92 4.10 12.85
C GLU A 89 -10.66 4.82 12.35
N ALA A 90 -10.64 5.28 11.10
CA ALA A 90 -9.40 5.74 10.44
C ALA A 90 -9.41 7.22 10.00
N GLU A 91 -10.48 7.96 10.26
CA GLU A 91 -10.70 9.35 9.85
C GLU A 91 -10.65 10.34 11.02
N TRP A 92 -10.51 9.86 12.26
CA TRP A 92 -10.49 10.65 13.49
C TRP A 92 -11.85 11.32 13.78
N ASP A 93 -12.95 10.75 13.27
CA ASP A 93 -14.31 11.20 13.56
C ASP A 93 -14.88 10.46 14.79
N HIS A 94 -14.49 10.94 15.98
CA HIS A 94 -14.88 10.33 17.26
C HIS A 94 -16.39 10.34 17.50
N GLU A 95 -17.09 11.37 17.01
CA GLU A 95 -18.54 11.49 17.17
C GLU A 95 -19.23 10.42 16.34
N TRP A 96 -18.86 10.31 15.05
CA TRP A 96 -19.37 9.26 14.18
C TRP A 96 -19.07 7.86 14.73
N ALA A 97 -17.84 7.63 15.20
CA ALA A 97 -17.43 6.34 15.77
C ALA A 97 -18.34 5.94 16.93
N THR A 98 -18.59 6.88 17.84
CA THR A 98 -19.42 6.66 19.03
C THR A 98 -20.89 6.37 18.64
N ILE A 99 -21.46 7.17 17.74
CA ILE A 99 -22.84 6.99 17.23
C ILE A 99 -23.00 5.62 16.56
N ASN A 100 -21.97 5.16 15.86
CA ASN A 100 -21.97 3.89 15.15
C ASN A 100 -21.54 2.71 16.01
N GLY A 101 -21.41 2.88 17.33
CA GLY A 101 -21.15 1.80 18.28
C GLY A 101 -19.73 1.24 18.21
N PHE A 102 -18.76 2.04 17.80
CA PHE A 102 -17.36 1.76 18.09
C PHE A 102 -17.07 2.03 19.57
N VAL A 103 -16.25 1.18 20.16
CA VAL A 103 -15.82 1.27 21.55
C VAL A 103 -14.43 1.87 21.59
N GLN A 104 -14.27 2.95 22.36
CA GLN A 104 -12.97 3.54 22.62
C GLN A 104 -12.15 2.60 23.51
N GLU A 105 -11.02 2.10 23.02
CA GLU A 105 -10.12 1.25 23.81
C GLU A 105 -8.96 2.04 24.42
N ASN A 106 -8.56 3.15 23.78
CA ASN A 106 -7.62 4.12 24.31
C ASN A 106 -7.96 5.54 23.84
N SER A 107 -7.19 6.54 24.27
CA SER A 107 -7.48 7.95 23.99
C SER A 107 -7.59 8.32 22.50
N TYR A 108 -7.14 7.46 21.58
CA TYR A 108 -7.05 7.76 20.15
C TYR A 108 -7.71 6.71 19.25
N GLU A 109 -8.09 5.55 19.79
CA GLU A 109 -8.50 4.41 18.96
C GLU A 109 -9.89 3.89 19.36
N TYR A 110 -10.76 3.85 18.35
CA TYR A 110 -12.13 3.38 18.42
C TYR A 110 -12.28 2.09 17.60
N TYR A 111 -12.64 1.00 18.25
CA TYR A 111 -12.74 -0.32 17.63
C TYR A 111 -14.16 -0.85 17.56
N LYS A 112 -14.45 -1.64 16.53
CA LYS A 112 -15.71 -2.38 16.41
C LYS A 112 -15.48 -3.73 15.77
N THR A 113 -16.27 -4.73 16.15
CA THR A 113 -16.37 -5.97 15.37
C THR A 113 -17.58 -5.87 14.44
N VAL A 114 -17.37 -6.08 13.15
CA VAL A 114 -18.39 -6.02 12.10
C VAL A 114 -18.39 -7.29 11.26
N ASP A 115 -19.49 -7.61 10.57
CA ASP A 115 -19.46 -8.65 9.54
C ASP A 115 -18.59 -8.14 8.38
N MET A 116 -17.66 -8.96 7.88
CA MET A 116 -16.82 -8.56 6.74
C MET A 116 -17.64 -8.21 5.49
N ARG A 117 -18.87 -8.73 5.38
CA ARG A 117 -19.80 -8.39 4.28
C ARG A 117 -20.36 -6.98 4.37
N ASP A 118 -20.28 -6.32 5.52
CA ASP A 118 -20.68 -4.92 5.65
C ASP A 118 -19.61 -3.97 5.12
N LEU A 119 -18.41 -4.48 4.80
CA LEU A 119 -17.31 -3.71 4.26
C LEU A 119 -17.44 -3.50 2.74
N ARG A 120 -16.94 -2.35 2.27
CA ARG A 120 -16.85 -1.94 0.86
C ARG A 120 -15.43 -1.48 0.56
N ASP A 121 -15.08 -1.36 -0.73
CA ASP A 121 -13.79 -0.81 -1.18
C ASP A 121 -12.57 -1.39 -0.47
N TYR A 122 -12.55 -2.72 -0.31
CA TYR A 122 -11.47 -3.41 0.36
C TYR A 122 -10.15 -3.23 -0.39
N ALA A 123 -9.16 -2.63 0.27
CA ALA A 123 -7.88 -2.32 -0.32
C ALA A 123 -6.74 -2.51 0.67
N GLU A 124 -5.59 -2.96 0.16
CA GLU A 124 -4.36 -2.96 0.93
C GLU A 124 -3.52 -1.75 0.62
N ARG A 125 -3.00 -1.13 1.67
CA ARG A 125 -1.90 -0.20 1.59
C ARG A 125 -0.60 -0.96 1.87
N GLN A 126 0.28 -1.04 0.89
CA GLN A 126 1.60 -1.64 0.99
C GLN A 126 2.66 -0.54 1.03
N ASN A 127 3.16 -0.17 2.21
CA ASN A 127 4.24 0.81 2.31
C ASN A 127 5.58 0.13 1.97
N ASP A 128 6.30 0.67 0.98
CA ASP A 128 7.59 0.12 0.55
C ASP A 128 8.68 0.50 1.56
N LEU A 129 9.11 -0.48 2.36
CA LEU A 129 10.08 -0.27 3.43
C LEU A 129 11.53 -0.20 2.90
N LEU A 130 11.76 -0.50 1.61
CA LEU A 130 13.06 -0.36 0.95
C LEU A 130 13.14 0.87 0.06
N PHE A 131 12.08 1.68 -0.04
CA PHE A 131 12.01 2.83 -0.95
C PHE A 131 13.22 3.76 -0.83
N THR A 132 13.57 4.18 0.39
CA THR A 132 14.70 5.10 0.61
C THR A 132 16.03 4.52 0.14
N ARG A 133 16.24 3.21 0.36
CA ARG A 133 17.46 2.50 -0.06
C ARG A 133 17.51 2.33 -1.58
N TRP A 134 16.40 1.89 -2.17
CA TRP A 134 16.26 1.76 -3.61
C TRP A 134 16.52 3.11 -4.30
N ARG A 135 15.89 4.19 -3.80
CA ARG A 135 16.08 5.54 -4.33
C ARG A 135 17.54 5.96 -4.31
N ALA A 136 18.22 5.79 -3.17
CA ALA A 136 19.63 6.17 -3.01
C ALA A 136 20.58 5.35 -3.92
N ALA A 137 20.24 4.09 -4.20
CA ALA A 137 21.04 3.22 -5.06
C ALA A 137 20.84 3.49 -6.56
N ARG A 138 19.72 4.10 -6.97
CA ARG A 138 19.35 4.25 -8.39
C ARG A 138 19.49 5.67 -8.93
N PHE A 139 19.41 6.69 -8.06
CA PHE A 139 19.37 8.07 -8.51
C PHE A 139 20.41 8.92 -7.79
N ALA A 140 21.06 9.80 -8.54
CA ALA A 140 21.84 10.87 -7.95
C ALA A 140 20.91 11.89 -7.28
N ARG A 141 21.38 12.53 -6.20
CA ARG A 141 20.66 13.68 -5.67
C ARG A 141 20.72 14.82 -6.71
N PRO A 142 19.62 15.55 -6.90
CA PRO A 142 19.63 16.69 -7.80
C PRO A 142 20.60 17.73 -7.25
N VAL A 143 21.36 18.37 -8.16
CA VAL A 143 22.16 19.54 -7.80
C VAL A 143 21.18 20.67 -7.50
N GLU A 144 21.39 21.34 -6.37
CA GLU A 144 20.52 22.42 -5.91
C GLU A 144 20.34 23.48 -7.00
N GLY A 145 19.09 23.87 -7.26
CA GLY A 145 18.74 24.86 -8.29
C GLY A 145 18.60 24.32 -9.72
N ILE A 146 18.88 23.04 -9.98
CA ILE A 146 18.60 22.41 -11.29
C ILE A 146 17.23 21.76 -11.26
N THR A 147 16.28 22.32 -12.02
CA THR A 147 14.98 21.70 -12.25
C THR A 147 15.17 20.40 -13.05
N PRO A 148 14.56 19.29 -12.63
CA PRO A 148 14.60 18.05 -13.40
C PRO A 148 14.14 18.30 -14.84
N HIS A 149 14.95 17.89 -15.82
CA HIS A 149 14.69 18.12 -17.24
C HIS A 149 13.63 17.16 -17.83
N GLY A 150 13.13 16.22 -17.03
CA GLY A 150 12.15 15.21 -17.43
C GLY A 150 10.71 15.71 -17.37
N GLY A 151 10.23 16.35 -18.43
CA GLY A 151 8.80 16.37 -18.69
C GLY A 151 8.34 14.94 -18.99
N TRP A 152 7.24 14.50 -18.38
CA TRP A 152 6.53 13.29 -18.77
C TRP A 152 5.63 13.68 -19.96
N PRO A 153 6.07 13.59 -21.25
CA PRO A 153 5.43 14.35 -22.31
C PRO A 153 4.30 13.56 -22.98
N ASN A 154 4.25 12.24 -22.81
CA ASN A 154 3.49 11.35 -23.70
C ASN A 154 2.75 10.20 -22.99
N GLY A 155 2.52 10.28 -21.68
CA GLY A 155 1.59 9.38 -20.98
C GLY A 155 2.00 7.90 -20.82
N GLN A 156 3.25 7.52 -21.13
CA GLN A 156 3.75 6.16 -20.83
C GLN A 156 4.47 6.13 -19.48
N ALA A 157 3.97 5.29 -18.56
CA ALA A 157 4.58 5.07 -17.26
C ALA A 157 5.99 4.50 -17.43
N ALA A 158 7.01 5.33 -17.18
CA ALA A 158 8.37 4.84 -17.09
C ALA A 158 8.52 4.08 -15.78
N VAL A 159 9.08 2.86 -15.86
CA VAL A 159 9.26 1.95 -14.73
C VAL A 159 10.75 1.68 -14.55
N VAL A 160 11.28 1.95 -13.36
CA VAL A 160 12.68 1.69 -13.00
C VAL A 160 12.72 0.57 -11.96
N SER A 161 13.26 -0.58 -12.36
CA SER A 161 13.39 -1.77 -11.50
C SER A 161 12.08 -2.14 -10.80
N GLY A 162 10.98 -2.19 -11.57
CA GLY A 162 9.65 -2.57 -11.08
C GLY A 162 8.86 -1.47 -10.37
N ARG A 163 9.32 -0.22 -10.37
CA ARG A 163 8.61 0.94 -9.76
C ARG A 163 8.35 2.06 -10.77
N PRO A 164 7.18 2.71 -10.79
CA PRO A 164 5.97 2.38 -10.02
C PRO A 164 5.30 1.10 -10.54
N ARG A 165 4.51 0.45 -9.70
CA ARG A 165 3.55 -0.59 -10.12
C ARG A 165 2.17 0.02 -10.23
N SER A 166 1.54 -0.14 -11.37
CA SER A 166 0.17 0.36 -11.61
C SER A 166 -0.59 -0.57 -12.55
N GLY A 167 -1.92 -0.56 -12.46
CA GLY A 167 -2.81 -1.37 -13.29
C GLY A 167 -3.30 -2.64 -12.60
N VAL A 168 -3.98 -3.52 -13.34
CA VAL A 168 -4.50 -4.79 -12.82
C VAL A 168 -3.39 -5.82 -12.78
N LEU A 169 -3.06 -6.31 -11.58
CA LEU A 169 -1.97 -7.25 -11.34
C LEU A 169 -2.48 -8.47 -10.56
N GLU A 170 -1.97 -9.64 -10.90
CA GLU A 170 -1.96 -10.77 -9.99
C GLU A 170 -0.83 -10.57 -8.97
N THR A 171 -1.17 -10.58 -7.69
CA THR A 171 -0.23 -10.38 -6.59
C THR A 171 0.44 -11.70 -6.21
N GLU A 172 1.50 -11.62 -5.41
CA GLU A 172 2.31 -12.75 -4.93
C GLU A 172 1.52 -13.77 -4.08
N GLY A 173 0.25 -13.47 -3.74
CA GLY A 173 -0.69 -14.36 -3.07
C GLY A 173 -1.84 -14.86 -3.96
N GLY A 174 -1.73 -14.75 -5.29
CA GLY A 174 -2.76 -15.15 -6.25
C GLY A 174 -4.00 -14.25 -6.28
N ARG A 175 -3.92 -13.05 -5.69
CA ARG A 175 -5.03 -12.08 -5.70
C ARG A 175 -4.97 -11.24 -6.95
N VAL A 176 -6.11 -10.97 -7.56
CA VAL A 176 -6.21 -9.99 -8.64
C VAL A 176 -6.60 -8.64 -8.04
N ALA A 177 -5.71 -7.64 -8.17
CA ALA A 177 -5.91 -6.31 -7.60
C ALA A 177 -5.65 -5.22 -8.64
N GLU A 178 -6.43 -4.15 -8.57
CA GLU A 178 -6.09 -2.89 -9.22
C GLU A 178 -5.07 -2.15 -8.32
N VAL A 179 -3.86 -1.96 -8.84
CA VAL A 179 -2.75 -1.36 -8.12
C VAL A 179 -2.54 0.07 -8.57
N SER A 180 -2.40 0.99 -7.62
CA SER A 180 -1.92 2.35 -7.86
C SER A 180 -0.72 2.63 -6.96
N THR A 181 0.36 3.18 -7.51
CA THR A 181 1.48 3.68 -6.70
C THR A 181 1.18 5.10 -6.24
N ARG A 182 1.43 5.37 -4.96
CA ARG A 182 1.22 6.66 -4.32
C ARG A 182 2.44 7.11 -3.52
N ALA A 183 2.58 8.41 -3.36
CA ALA A 183 3.59 9.05 -2.53
C ALA A 183 3.06 10.37 -1.97
N GLU A 184 3.79 10.94 -1.02
CA GLU A 184 3.53 12.28 -0.50
C GLU A 184 4.55 13.26 -1.07
N TYR A 185 4.07 14.42 -1.53
CA TYR A 185 4.89 15.55 -1.95
C TYR A 185 4.39 16.79 -1.21
N LEU A 186 5.26 17.46 -0.44
CA LEU A 186 4.90 18.63 0.39
C LEU A 186 3.66 18.44 1.28
N GLY A 187 3.50 17.23 1.85
CA GLY A 187 2.34 16.88 2.68
C GLY A 187 1.08 16.49 1.90
N SER A 188 1.12 16.55 0.57
CA SER A 188 0.00 16.24 -0.31
C SER A 188 0.09 14.82 -0.87
N SER A 189 -1.00 14.07 -0.78
CA SER A 189 -1.10 12.72 -1.36
C SER A 189 -1.15 12.80 -2.88
N CYS A 190 -0.27 12.03 -3.53
CA CYS A 190 -0.10 12.02 -4.97
C CYS A 190 -0.10 10.58 -5.52
N GLU A 191 -0.68 10.38 -6.70
CA GLU A 191 -0.45 9.18 -7.50
C GLU A 191 0.84 9.35 -8.31
N VAL A 192 1.69 8.33 -8.31
CA VAL A 192 2.93 8.28 -9.09
C VAL A 192 2.62 7.70 -10.46
N ALA A 193 2.68 8.53 -11.48
CA ALA A 193 2.34 8.15 -12.85
C ALA A 193 3.51 7.49 -13.60
N GLY A 194 4.76 7.82 -13.25
CA GLY A 194 5.95 7.24 -13.86
C GLY A 194 7.25 7.82 -13.27
N ILE A 195 8.34 7.06 -13.35
CA ILE A 195 9.67 7.44 -12.88
C ILE A 195 10.67 7.25 -14.02
N THR A 196 11.36 8.31 -14.42
CA THR A 196 12.40 8.25 -15.47
C THR A 196 13.78 7.96 -14.88
N LEU A 197 14.74 7.57 -15.73
CA LEU A 197 16.10 7.17 -15.30
C LEU A 197 16.90 8.29 -14.63
N ASP A 198 16.59 9.55 -14.93
CA ASP A 198 17.18 10.72 -14.30
C ASP A 198 16.58 11.06 -12.92
N GLY A 199 15.57 10.31 -12.46
CA GLY A 199 14.91 10.53 -11.19
C GLY A 199 13.75 11.53 -11.25
N SER A 200 13.37 12.01 -12.44
CA SER A 200 12.14 12.78 -12.63
C SER A 200 10.91 11.89 -12.43
N VAL A 201 9.91 12.39 -11.70
CA VAL A 201 8.70 11.66 -11.34
C VAL A 201 7.48 12.47 -11.74
N GLY A 202 6.65 11.90 -12.59
CA GLY A 202 5.32 12.43 -12.87
C GLY A 202 4.38 12.10 -11.71
N VAL A 203 3.79 13.13 -11.09
CA VAL A 203 2.82 12.97 -10.01
C VAL A 203 1.49 13.62 -10.35
N ARG A 204 0.40 12.99 -9.93
CA ARG A 204 -0.96 13.55 -9.98
C ARG A 204 -1.45 13.81 -8.56
N TYR A 205 -1.95 15.01 -8.32
CA TYR A 205 -2.52 15.39 -7.03
C TYR A 205 -3.84 14.66 -6.79
N LEU A 206 -4.00 14.07 -5.59
CA LEU A 206 -5.21 13.32 -5.20
C LEU A 206 -6.09 14.07 -4.20
N GLY A 207 -5.69 15.26 -3.75
CA GLY A 207 -6.46 16.06 -2.80
C GLY A 207 -7.61 16.82 -3.47
N SER A 208 -8.50 17.35 -2.63
CA SER A 208 -9.62 18.21 -3.05
C SER A 208 -9.29 19.71 -2.97
N ASP A 209 -8.21 20.09 -2.29
CA ASP A 209 -7.76 21.48 -2.17
C ASP A 209 -6.92 21.87 -3.41
N PHE A 210 -7.60 22.44 -4.41
CA PHE A 210 -6.98 22.81 -5.69
C PHE A 210 -6.19 24.13 -5.61
N GLU A 211 -6.54 25.04 -4.69
CA GLU A 211 -5.76 26.27 -4.47
C GLU A 211 -4.37 25.92 -3.93
N ARG A 212 -4.30 24.96 -2.99
CA ARG A 212 -3.03 24.42 -2.52
C ARG A 212 -2.26 23.70 -3.63
N ALA A 213 -2.94 22.92 -4.47
CA ALA A 213 -2.28 22.27 -5.60
C ALA A 213 -1.62 23.28 -6.55
N GLU A 214 -2.31 24.38 -6.87
CA GLU A 214 -1.77 25.46 -7.68
C GLU A 214 -0.59 26.15 -6.98
N ALA A 215 -0.70 26.44 -5.68
CA ALA A 215 0.39 27.04 -4.88
C ALA A 215 1.65 26.16 -4.84
N ASP A 216 1.48 24.83 -4.75
CA ASP A 216 2.55 23.84 -4.84
C ASP A 216 3.07 23.64 -6.29
N GLY A 217 2.47 24.37 -7.24
CA GLY A 217 2.85 24.47 -8.64
C GLY A 217 2.46 23.27 -9.49
N PHE A 218 1.40 22.55 -9.10
CA PHE A 218 0.70 21.63 -10.01
C PHE A 218 -0.02 22.42 -11.09
N ARG A 219 -0.24 21.78 -12.24
CA ARG A 219 -1.01 22.35 -13.35
C ARG A 219 -2.07 21.37 -13.80
N GLN A 220 -3.21 21.89 -14.22
CA GLN A 220 -4.27 21.07 -14.77
C GLN A 220 -3.90 20.60 -16.18
N ASP A 221 -4.00 19.30 -16.43
CA ASP A 221 -3.86 18.71 -17.76
C ASP A 221 -5.18 18.79 -18.56
N ALA A 222 -5.15 18.30 -19.80
CA ALA A 222 -6.33 18.31 -20.69
C ALA A 222 -7.52 17.50 -20.15
N ASP A 223 -7.26 16.53 -19.26
CA ASP A 223 -8.27 15.67 -18.64
C ASP A 223 -8.78 16.27 -17.32
N GLY A 224 -8.39 17.51 -17.00
CA GLY A 224 -8.79 18.20 -15.79
C GLY A 224 -8.03 17.77 -14.54
N ARG A 225 -6.98 16.95 -14.65
CA ARG A 225 -6.21 16.44 -13.50
C ARG A 225 -5.02 17.35 -13.20
N TRP A 226 -4.79 17.58 -11.92
CA TRP A 226 -3.66 18.37 -11.45
C TRP A 226 -2.40 17.51 -11.42
N SER A 227 -1.39 17.87 -12.21
CA SER A 227 -0.15 17.11 -12.36
C SER A 227 1.10 17.99 -12.35
N LYS A 228 2.24 17.37 -12.03
CA LYS A 228 3.56 18.01 -12.02
C LYS A 228 4.67 16.97 -12.19
N THR A 229 5.84 17.41 -12.64
CA THR A 229 7.09 16.67 -12.46
C THR A 229 7.81 17.15 -11.20
N VAL A 230 8.19 16.20 -10.34
CA VAL A 230 9.06 16.43 -9.17
C VAL A 230 10.26 15.49 -9.23
N HIS A 231 11.24 15.64 -8.34
CA HIS A 231 12.33 14.67 -8.23
C HIS A 231 11.97 13.54 -7.26
N ILE A 232 12.48 12.33 -7.47
CA ILE A 232 12.23 11.17 -6.59
C ILE A 232 12.66 11.39 -5.13
N PHE A 233 13.58 12.33 -4.88
CA PHE A 233 14.04 12.70 -3.54
C PHE A 233 13.05 13.62 -2.81
N ASP A 234 12.14 14.27 -3.53
CA ASP A 234 11.10 15.12 -2.96
C ASP A 234 9.89 14.30 -2.49
N LEU A 235 9.85 13.01 -2.85
CA LEU A 235 8.79 12.10 -2.46
C LEU A 235 9.05 11.46 -1.10
N ALA A 236 8.00 11.44 -0.28
CA ALA A 236 7.93 10.75 1.00
C ALA A 236 6.81 9.70 0.98
N ARG A 237 6.78 8.84 2.00
CA ARG A 237 5.71 7.85 2.24
C ARG A 237 5.26 7.07 1.00
N TYR A 238 6.23 6.57 0.22
CA TYR A 238 5.97 5.80 -0.99
C TYR A 238 5.27 4.46 -0.65
N HIS A 239 4.14 4.21 -1.28
CA HIS A 239 3.33 3.02 -1.03
C HIS A 239 2.48 2.65 -2.25
N GLU A 240 2.02 1.41 -2.29
CA GLU A 240 1.04 0.96 -3.26
C GLU A 240 -0.32 0.79 -2.60
N VAL A 241 -1.39 1.09 -3.32
CA VAL A 241 -2.77 0.76 -2.94
C VAL A 241 -3.27 -0.34 -3.87
N HIS A 242 -3.61 -1.48 -3.30
CA HIS A 242 -4.08 -2.69 -4.00
C HIS A 242 -5.57 -2.85 -3.71
N ARG A 243 -6.43 -2.37 -4.60
CA ARG A 243 -7.88 -2.58 -4.50
C ARG A 243 -8.21 -3.99 -4.93
N ASP A 244 -8.82 -4.78 -4.06
CA ASP A 244 -9.12 -6.18 -4.35
C ASP A 244 -10.34 -6.30 -5.27
N LEU A 245 -10.14 -6.93 -6.44
CA LEU A 245 -11.20 -7.07 -7.44
C LEU A 245 -12.11 -8.29 -7.20
N LEU A 246 -11.74 -9.18 -6.26
CA LEU A 246 -12.50 -10.39 -5.93
C LEU A 246 -13.33 -10.24 -4.66
N PHE A 247 -13.09 -9.19 -3.86
CA PHE A 247 -13.74 -8.99 -2.57
C PHE A 247 -15.26 -8.81 -2.69
N ASP A 248 -15.73 -7.97 -3.61
CA ASP A 248 -17.17 -7.74 -3.81
C ASP A 248 -17.89 -9.02 -4.27
N GLN A 249 -17.26 -9.79 -5.17
CA GLN A 249 -17.78 -11.09 -5.60
C GLN A 249 -17.87 -12.07 -4.42
N TRP A 250 -16.82 -12.17 -3.60
CA TRP A 250 -16.83 -13.01 -2.41
C TRP A 250 -17.94 -12.61 -1.44
N ARG A 251 -18.12 -11.30 -1.21
CA ARG A 251 -19.19 -10.77 -0.35
C ARG A 251 -20.56 -11.26 -0.81
N GLU A 252 -20.83 -11.19 -2.11
CA GLU A 252 -22.14 -11.50 -2.71
C GLU A 252 -22.42 -13.01 -2.87
N SER A 253 -21.38 -13.84 -2.83
CA SER A 253 -21.45 -15.29 -3.14
C SER A 253 -22.34 -16.16 -2.22
N ARG A 254 -22.91 -15.63 -1.12
CA ARG A 254 -23.89 -16.37 -0.27
C ARG A 254 -25.35 -15.93 -0.46
N ASP A 255 -25.62 -14.79 -1.08
CA ASP A 255 -27.00 -14.37 -1.37
C ASP A 255 -27.63 -15.25 -2.46
N SER A 256 -26.80 -15.97 -3.23
CA SER A 256 -27.24 -16.90 -4.29
C SER A 256 -27.56 -18.32 -3.80
N LEU A 257 -27.20 -18.68 -2.55
CA LEU A 257 -27.54 -19.98 -1.94
C LEU A 257 -28.78 -19.91 -1.03
N ALA A 258 -29.40 -18.74 -0.93
CA ALA A 258 -30.62 -18.50 -0.15
C ALA A 258 -31.86 -18.21 -1.02
N ARG A 259 -31.80 -18.53 -2.33
CA ARG A 259 -32.94 -18.45 -3.25
C ARG A 259 -33.33 -19.83 -3.78
#